data_AF-A0A3B9UQG4-F1
#
_entry.id   AF-A0A3B9UQG4-F1
#
_cell.length_a   1.000
_cell.length_b   1.000
_cell.length_c   1.000
_cell.angle_alpha   90.00
_cell.angle_beta   90.00
_cell.angle_gamma   90.00
#
_symmetry.space_group_name_H-M   'P 1'
#
loop_
_entity.id
_entity.type
_entity.pdbx_description
1 polymer ?
#
loop_
_entity_poly.entity_id
_entity_poly.type
_entity_poly.pdbx_seq_one_letter_code
_entity_poly.pdbx_strand_id
1 'polypeptide(L)'
;MEYTLTTMEAFEILYDNPTYRAINAEGHTLELRGEEKYIIHRRVKLAKDKHVSMKDTWRIIKPISYEKANELFKRLRTIECRFEDGVKKIYSKMPINGQFIIESDLPYCKNCLWYCFSYIDEE
;
A
#
# COMPACT_ATOMS: atom_id res chain seq x y z
N MET A 1 -7.32 2.00 -13.91
CA MET A 1 -7.42 2.25 -12.45
C MET A 1 -7.50 3.75 -12.27
N GLU A 2 -8.58 4.25 -11.69
CA GLU A 2 -8.80 5.69 -11.61
C GLU A 2 -8.20 6.28 -10.33
N TYR A 3 -7.43 7.35 -10.51
CA TYR A 3 -6.88 8.20 -9.45
C TYR A 3 -7.77 9.44 -9.43
N THR A 4 -8.84 9.40 -8.67
CA THR A 4 -9.92 10.39 -8.73
C THR A 4 -9.85 11.43 -7.61
N LEU A 5 -9.16 11.12 -6.51
CA LEU A 5 -9.12 12.01 -5.35
C LEU A 5 -8.07 13.09 -5.53
N THR A 6 -8.44 14.32 -5.24
CA THR A 6 -7.48 15.42 -5.08
C THR A 6 -6.60 15.19 -3.85
N THR A 7 -5.52 15.95 -3.74
CA THR A 7 -4.60 15.87 -2.60
C THR A 7 -5.29 16.22 -1.27
N MET A 8 -6.21 17.18 -1.26
CA MET A 8 -6.95 17.55 -0.05
C MET A 8 -7.91 16.45 0.40
N GLU A 9 -8.69 15.89 -0.53
CA GLU A 9 -9.61 14.78 -0.22
C GLU A 9 -8.84 13.56 0.29
N ALA A 10 -7.67 13.27 -0.28
CA ALA A 10 -6.80 12.21 0.22
C ALA A 10 -6.35 12.48 1.67
N PHE A 11 -5.98 13.72 2.01
CA PHE A 11 -5.60 14.07 3.38
C PHE A 11 -6.75 13.95 4.37
N GLU A 12 -7.95 14.40 4.00
CA GLU A 12 -9.15 14.28 4.84
C GLU A 12 -9.49 12.82 5.14
N ILE A 13 -9.52 11.97 4.10
CA ILE A 13 -9.80 10.54 4.27
C ILE A 13 -8.75 9.88 5.17
N LEU A 14 -7.47 10.22 4.99
CA LEU A 14 -6.40 9.69 5.83
C LEU A 14 -6.58 10.16 7.28
N TYR A 15 -6.93 11.43 7.52
CA TYR A 15 -7.13 11.99 8.86
C TYR A 15 -8.17 11.21 9.66
N ASP A 16 -9.25 10.84 9.00
CA ASP A 16 -10.34 10.05 9.57
C ASP A 16 -9.99 8.55 9.66
N ASN A 17 -9.11 8.07 8.78
CA ASN A 17 -8.71 6.66 8.69
C ASN A 17 -7.17 6.51 8.72
N PRO A 18 -6.51 6.63 9.89
CA PRO A 18 -5.05 6.67 9.98
C PRO A 18 -4.33 5.40 9.49
N THR A 19 -5.06 4.29 9.41
CA THR A 19 -4.58 3.01 8.89
C THR A 19 -4.60 2.94 7.36
N TYR A 20 -5.27 3.87 6.68
CA TYR A 20 -5.33 3.90 5.22
C TYR A 20 -4.05 4.50 4.64
N ARG A 21 -3.84 4.28 3.35
CA ARG A 21 -2.74 4.86 2.58
C ARG A 21 -3.29 5.48 1.31
N ALA A 22 -2.61 6.47 0.75
CA ALA A 22 -2.93 6.95 -0.59
C ALA A 22 -1.76 6.67 -1.53
N ILE A 23 -2.04 6.40 -2.80
CA ILE A 23 -1.03 6.22 -3.85
C ILE A 23 -1.44 7.00 -5.10
N ASN A 24 -0.49 7.68 -5.73
CA ASN A 24 -0.71 8.36 -7.02
C ASN A 24 -0.23 7.50 -8.21
N ALA A 25 -0.43 7.98 -9.44
CA ALA A 25 -0.06 7.25 -10.66
C ALA A 25 1.45 6.96 -10.77
N GLU A 26 2.29 7.79 -10.15
CA GLU A 26 3.75 7.64 -10.12
C GLU A 26 4.22 6.66 -9.03
N GLY A 27 3.30 6.16 -8.21
CA GLY A 27 3.58 5.27 -7.08
C GLY A 27 4.02 5.99 -5.80
N HIS A 28 3.97 7.32 -5.75
CA HIS A 28 4.16 8.06 -4.51
C HIS A 28 3.08 7.72 -3.52
N THR A 29 3.43 7.65 -2.23
CA THR A 29 2.49 7.27 -1.18
C THR A 29 2.37 8.34 -0.11
N LEU A 30 1.15 8.49 0.42
CA LEU A 30 0.84 9.30 1.60
C LEU A 30 0.34 8.38 2.71
N GLU A 31 0.77 8.68 3.92
CA GLU A 31 0.36 7.98 5.13
C GLU A 31 0.31 8.91 6.33
N LEU A 32 -0.55 8.62 7.29
CA LEU A 32 -0.49 9.28 8.60
C LEU A 32 0.37 8.51 9.59
N ARG A 33 1.09 9.25 10.43
CA ARG A 33 1.92 8.69 11.49
C ARG A 33 1.96 9.59 12.73
N GLY A 34 2.05 8.97 13.90
CA GLY A 34 2.20 9.64 15.19
C GLY A 34 0.87 10.12 15.76
N GLU A 35 0.90 10.48 17.04
CA GLU A 35 -0.28 10.98 17.77
C GLU A 35 -0.79 12.30 17.21
N GLU A 36 0.14 13.17 16.77
CA GLU A 36 -0.17 14.44 16.11
C GLU A 36 -0.62 14.28 14.65
N LYS A 37 -0.73 13.03 14.15
CA LYS A 37 -1.19 12.72 12.79
C LYS A 37 -0.41 13.49 11.71
N TYR A 38 0.90 13.34 11.68
CA TYR A 38 1.72 13.90 10.60
C TYR A 38 1.50 13.13 9.30
N ILE A 39 1.34 13.85 8.19
CA ILE A 39 1.37 13.26 6.85
C ILE A 39 2.83 12.99 6.47
N ILE A 40 3.15 11.71 6.29
CA ILE A 40 4.40 11.25 5.73
C ILE A 40 4.19 10.97 4.26
N HIS A 41 4.97 11.66 3.43
CA HIS A 41 5.04 11.42 2.01
C HIS A 41 6.29 10.59 1.67
N ARG A 42 6.12 9.50 0.93
CA ARG A 42 7.24 8.71 0.37
C ARG A 42 7.24 8.72 -1.15
N ARG A 43 8.38 9.12 -1.71
CA ARG A 43 8.63 9.12 -3.16
C ARG A 43 9.22 7.79 -3.63
N VAL A 44 8.92 7.41 -4.86
CA VAL A 44 9.52 6.25 -5.52
C VAL A 44 10.82 6.71 -6.16
N LYS A 45 11.91 5.96 -5.98
CA LYS A 45 13.24 6.34 -6.46
C LYS A 45 13.33 6.52 -7.98
N LEU A 46 12.44 5.89 -8.74
CA LEU A 46 12.39 5.97 -10.20
C LEU A 46 11.73 7.26 -10.72
N ALA A 47 10.98 7.97 -9.87
CA ALA A 47 10.27 9.21 -10.22
C ALA A 47 10.76 10.41 -9.38
N LYS A 48 12.04 10.44 -9.01
CA LYS A 48 12.61 11.46 -8.11
C LYS A 48 12.39 12.90 -8.58
N ASP A 49 12.37 13.10 -9.90
CA ASP A 49 12.23 14.42 -10.52
C ASP A 49 10.78 14.91 -10.51
N LYS A 50 9.82 14.03 -10.20
CA LYS A 50 8.41 14.37 -10.02
C LYS A 50 8.15 14.65 -8.55
N HIS A 51 7.82 15.89 -8.24
CA HIS A 51 7.39 16.28 -6.90
C HIS A 51 5.91 15.98 -6.73
N VAL A 52 5.52 15.62 -5.50
CA VAL A 52 4.10 15.62 -5.15
C VAL A 52 3.59 17.05 -5.16
N SER A 53 2.46 17.26 -5.82
CA SER A 53 1.82 18.55 -5.94
C SER A 53 0.36 18.48 -5.48
N MET A 54 -0.24 19.64 -5.20
CA MET A 54 -1.68 19.72 -4.92
C MET A 54 -2.57 19.31 -6.11
N LYS A 55 -1.99 19.27 -7.32
CA LYS A 55 -2.66 18.83 -8.55
C LYS A 55 -2.59 17.32 -8.75
N ASP A 56 -1.85 16.61 -7.90
CA ASP A 56 -1.77 15.17 -7.97
C ASP A 56 -3.14 14.58 -7.63
N THR A 57 -3.44 13.48 -8.32
CA THR A 57 -4.58 12.66 -8.00
C THR A 57 -4.16 11.36 -7.34
N TRP A 58 -5.02 10.89 -6.46
CA TRP A 58 -4.72 9.83 -5.50
C TRP A 58 -5.79 8.76 -5.53
N ARG A 59 -5.40 7.59 -5.06
CA ARG A 59 -6.28 6.47 -4.76
C ARG A 59 -6.00 5.97 -3.35
N ILE A 60 -7.07 5.68 -2.61
CA ILE A 60 -6.97 5.12 -1.26
C ILE A 60 -6.72 3.62 -1.33
N ILE A 61 -5.84 3.16 -0.43
CA ILE A 61 -5.50 1.77 -0.21
C ILE A 61 -5.89 1.45 1.23
N LYS A 62 -6.93 0.64 1.36
CA LYS A 62 -7.42 0.13 2.65
C LYS A 62 -6.55 -1.05 3.10
N PRO A 63 -6.37 -1.26 4.42
CA PRO A 63 -5.83 -2.53 4.91
C PRO A 63 -6.78 -3.67 4.55
N ILE A 64 -6.22 -4.82 4.21
CA ILE A 64 -6.96 -6.04 3.87
C ILE A 64 -6.75 -7.11 4.96
N SER A 65 -7.67 -8.08 5.01
CA SER A 65 -7.51 -9.23 5.91
C SER A 65 -6.32 -10.09 5.50
N TYR A 66 -5.83 -10.92 6.42
CA TYR A 66 -4.77 -11.88 6.11
C TYR A 66 -5.21 -12.87 5.03
N GLU A 67 -6.46 -13.35 5.08
CA GLU A 67 -7.01 -14.30 4.12
C GLU A 67 -6.97 -13.71 2.71
N LYS A 68 -7.39 -12.44 2.58
CA LYS A 68 -7.33 -11.72 1.30
C LYS A 68 -5.90 -11.46 0.85
N ALA A 69 -5.02 -11.07 1.77
CA ALA A 69 -3.60 -10.89 1.47
C ALA A 69 -2.95 -12.18 0.98
N ASN A 70 -3.26 -13.32 1.60
CA ASN A 70 -2.75 -14.63 1.22
C ASN A 70 -3.30 -15.07 -0.15
N GLU A 71 -4.59 -14.84 -0.41
CA GLU A 71 -5.18 -15.07 -1.74
C GLU A 71 -4.46 -14.27 -2.84
N LEU A 72 -4.25 -12.97 -2.62
CA LEU A 72 -3.57 -12.10 -3.56
C LEU A 72 -2.09 -12.48 -3.74
N PHE A 73 -1.41 -12.87 -2.65
CA PHE A 73 -0.04 -13.37 -2.69
C PHE A 73 0.10 -14.65 -3.53
N LYS A 74 -0.85 -15.59 -3.40
CA LYS A 74 -0.93 -16.79 -4.25
C LYS A 74 -1.12 -16.44 -5.72
N ARG A 75 -1.85 -15.36 -6.01
CA ARG A 75 -2.00 -14.78 -7.35
C ARG A 75 -0.80 -13.91 -7.79
N LEU A 76 0.37 -14.09 -7.17
CA LEU A 76 1.62 -13.40 -7.49
C LEU A 76 1.58 -11.87 -7.28
N ARG A 77 0.66 -11.36 -6.46
CA ARG A 77 0.66 -9.95 -6.08
C ARG A 77 1.68 -9.68 -4.97
N THR A 78 2.28 -8.49 -5.02
CA THR A 78 3.12 -7.98 -3.94
C THR A 78 2.24 -7.52 -2.78
N ILE A 79 2.55 -8.00 -1.58
CA ILE A 79 1.87 -7.65 -0.33
C ILE A 79 2.84 -6.91 0.59
N GLU A 80 2.40 -5.78 1.14
CA GLU A 80 3.10 -5.10 2.24
C GLU A 80 2.46 -5.51 3.58
N CYS A 81 3.29 -5.89 4.54
CA CYS A 81 2.93 -6.08 5.94
C CYS A 81 3.54 -4.95 6.75
N ARG A 82 2.74 -4.34 7.62
CA ARG A 82 3.18 -3.24 8.47
C ARG A 82 2.83 -3.46 9.92
N PHE A 83 3.85 -3.41 10.77
CA PHE A 83 3.73 -3.61 12.21
C PHE A 83 3.47 -2.28 12.92
N GLU A 84 2.98 -2.36 14.16
CA GLU A 84 2.67 -1.19 15.01
C GLU A 84 3.90 -0.32 15.29
N ASP A 85 5.09 -0.92 15.38
CA ASP A 85 6.37 -0.22 15.53
C ASP A 85 6.80 0.56 14.26
N GLY A 86 6.05 0.43 13.17
CA GLY A 86 6.30 1.07 11.89
C GLY A 86 7.29 0.30 11.00
N VAL A 87 7.78 -0.87 11.43
CA VAL A 87 8.53 -1.79 10.57
C VAL A 87 7.61 -2.26 9.44
N LYS A 88 8.17 -2.37 8.24
CA LYS A 88 7.46 -2.90 7.08
C LYS A 88 8.21 -4.03 6.42
N LYS A 89 7.48 -5.07 5.99
CA LYS A 89 7.99 -6.19 5.21
C LYS A 89 7.22 -6.26 3.89
N ILE A 90 7.94 -6.54 2.81
CA ILE A 90 7.35 -6.69 1.48
C ILE A 90 7.50 -8.16 1.07
N TYR A 91 6.38 -8.78 0.73
CA TYR A 91 6.31 -10.15 0.25
C TYR A 91 5.96 -10.14 -1.23
N SER A 92 6.83 -10.73 -2.05
CA SER A 92 6.60 -10.94 -3.48
C SER A 92 7.14 -12.31 -3.87
N LYS A 93 6.34 -13.10 -4.60
CA LYS A 93 6.86 -14.33 -5.23
C LYS A 93 7.77 -13.92 -6.39
N MET A 94 8.88 -14.65 -6.59
CA MET A 94 9.74 -14.41 -7.75
C MET A 94 8.96 -14.67 -9.04
N PRO A 95 9.19 -13.88 -10.11
CA PRO A 95 8.55 -14.10 -11.40
C PRO A 95 8.95 -15.45 -12.02
N ILE A 96 8.04 -15.98 -12.85
CA ILE A 96 7.93 -17.32 -13.48
C ILE A 96 9.17 -17.82 -14.26
N ASN A 97 10.27 -17.08 -14.33
CA ASN A 97 11.51 -17.57 -14.95
C ASN A 97 12.27 -18.56 -14.06
N GLY A 98 11.85 -18.74 -12.81
CA GLY A 98 12.30 -19.83 -11.95
C GLY A 98 11.48 -21.08 -12.26
N GLN A 99 12.16 -22.20 -12.54
CA GLN A 99 11.61 -23.53 -12.84
C GLN A 99 10.76 -24.15 -11.69
N PHE A 100 10.44 -23.37 -10.66
CA PHE A 100 9.79 -23.77 -9.42
C PHE A 100 8.82 -22.67 -8.96
N ILE A 101 7.51 -22.99 -8.93
CA ILE A 101 6.53 -22.18 -8.20
C ILE A 101 6.45 -22.77 -6.79
N ILE A 102 6.94 -22.04 -5.80
CA ILE A 102 6.67 -22.40 -4.40
C ILE A 102 5.28 -21.86 -4.08
N GLU A 103 4.27 -22.74 -4.07
CA GLU A 103 2.91 -22.47 -3.59
C GLU A 103 2.87 -22.27 -2.06
N SER A 104 3.84 -21.58 -1.47
CA SER A 104 3.79 -21.25 -0.05
C SER A 104 2.73 -20.18 0.21
N ASP A 105 2.07 -20.33 1.36
CA ASP A 105 1.24 -19.31 1.98
C ASP A 105 2.08 -18.10 2.39
N LEU A 106 1.42 -16.96 2.48
CA LEU A 106 1.94 -15.76 3.11
C LEU A 106 2.18 -16.05 4.61
N PRO A 107 3.35 -15.73 5.20
CA PRO A 107 3.57 -15.95 6.63
C PRO A 107 2.57 -15.16 7.49
N TYR A 108 1.88 -15.83 8.41
CA TYR A 108 0.99 -15.15 9.34
C TYR A 108 1.79 -14.34 10.37
N CYS A 109 1.37 -13.10 10.58
CA CYS A 109 1.94 -12.18 11.57
C CYS A 109 0.81 -11.62 12.44
N LYS A 110 1.10 -11.37 13.72
CA LYS A 110 0.18 -10.69 14.65
C LYS A 110 0.51 -9.20 14.71
N ASN A 111 -0.47 -8.39 15.14
CA ASN A 111 -0.32 -6.94 15.35
C ASN A 111 0.24 -6.21 14.11
N CYS A 112 -0.33 -6.54 12.95
CA CYS A 112 0.08 -5.97 11.68
C CYS A 112 -1.10 -5.70 10.76
N LEU A 113 -0.91 -4.74 9.86
CA LEU A 113 -1.83 -4.43 8.76
C LEU A 113 -1.24 -4.93 7.45
N TRP A 114 -2.10 -5.48 6.59
CA TRP A 114 -1.73 -5.97 5.27
C TRP A 114 -2.25 -5.04 4.19
N TYR A 115 -1.44 -4.78 3.16
CA TYR A 115 -1.80 -3.91 2.05
C TYR A 115 -1.40 -4.54 0.72
N CYS A 116 -2.22 -4.34 -0.31
CA CYS A 116 -1.86 -4.63 -1.68
C CYS A 116 -2.15 -3.41 -2.55
N PHE A 117 -1.10 -2.67 -2.92
CA PHE A 117 -1.22 -1.42 -3.67
C PHE A 117 -1.69 -1.62 -5.11
N SER A 118 -1.66 -2.84 -5.65
CA SER A 118 -2.20 -3.14 -6.99
C SER A 118 -3.64 -3.69 -6.95
N TYR A 119 -4.21 -3.87 -5.77
CA TYR A 119 -5.58 -4.34 -5.57
C TYR A 119 -6.54 -3.17 -5.40
N ILE A 120 -7.77 -3.35 -5.89
CA ILE A 120 -8.92 -2.50 -5.62
C ILE A 120 -10.00 -3.43 -5.09
N ASP A 121 -10.58 -3.08 -3.94
CA ASP A 121 -11.79 -3.75 -3.49
C ASP A 121 -12.92 -3.26 -4.39
N GLU A 122 -13.39 -4.14 -5.27
CA GLU A 122 -14.66 -3.95 -5.97
C GLU A 122 -15.76 -4.34 -4.97
N GLU A 123 -16.12 -3.41 -4.08
CA GLU A 123 -17.39 -3.51 -3.34
C GLU A 123 -18.56 -3.19 -4.28
#